data_AF-A0A4Y8CNQ3-F1
#
_entry.id   AF-A0A4Y8CNQ3-F1
#
_cell.length_a   1.000
_cell.length_b   1.000
_cell.length_c   1.000
_cell.angle_alpha   90.00
_cell.angle_beta   90.00
_cell.angle_gamma   90.00
#
_symmetry.space_group_name_H-M   'P 1'
#
loop_
_entity.id
_entity.type
_entity.pdbx_description
1 polymer ?
#
loop_
_entity_poly.entity_id
_entity_poly.type
_entity_poly.pdbx_seq_one_letter_code
_entity_poly.pdbx_strand_id
1 'polypeptide(L)'
;MREYKIRRQLFNILSKNNPNNIKEYDISIPEYKKIKKIIEKIKGKEDFRQSDGLFSDDEKWYLVCKATLDLSSLCDNMNNIQYNAITQCNIIFSECNISLNDKQSENNRIVKTKLYFYNCTFEKTLNLKNIIFEKTLTFNQCKFKRKIRMYSNIFLSHLVFRDCYDKQSKKITSLDLQENEFKGYFFIKNCAIEKINLWKNKFKNRCYFMDCEFGYRQDKDNQAKLNFSNTHFEDNVYFNNSEFYNYADFHECEFDDIACFYGVKFYKTPNFSACYFKEPKAVNLINVDIDKLD
;
A
#
# COMPACT_ATOMS: atom_id res chain seq x y z
N MET A 1 -16.85 29.49 -3.98
CA MET A 1 -18.06 28.76 -4.45
C MET A 1 -17.77 27.31 -4.86
N ARG A 2 -16.74 27.02 -5.69
CA ARG A 2 -16.35 25.64 -6.09
C ARG A 2 -15.91 24.74 -4.92
N GLU A 3 -15.18 25.31 -3.96
CA GLU A 3 -14.63 24.61 -2.79
C GLU A 3 -15.70 24.17 -1.78
N TYR A 4 -16.63 25.06 -1.44
CA TYR A 4 -17.79 24.71 -0.62
C TYR A 4 -18.61 23.58 -1.26
N LYS A 5 -18.81 23.62 -2.59
CA LYS A 5 -19.52 22.57 -3.32
C LYS A 5 -18.81 21.22 -3.22
N ILE A 6 -17.49 21.17 -3.38
CA ILE A 6 -16.73 19.92 -3.25
C ILE A 6 -16.76 19.40 -1.81
N ARG A 7 -16.52 20.26 -0.81
CA ARG A 7 -16.57 19.88 0.60
C ARG A 7 -17.93 19.30 0.98
N ARG A 8 -19.02 19.93 0.54
CA ARG A 8 -20.38 19.46 0.80
C ARG A 8 -20.71 18.15 0.08
N GLN A 9 -20.23 17.97 -1.15
CA GLN A 9 -20.37 16.69 -1.85
C GLN A 9 -19.57 15.58 -1.13
N LEU A 10 -18.34 15.87 -0.68
CA LEU A 10 -17.52 14.91 0.07
C LEU A 10 -18.18 14.54 1.39
N PHE A 11 -18.76 15.53 2.09
CA PHE A 11 -19.57 15.31 3.27
C PHE A 11 -20.75 14.37 2.98
N ASN A 12 -21.52 14.62 1.91
CA ASN A 12 -22.66 13.77 1.56
C ASN A 12 -22.24 12.32 1.25
N ILE A 13 -21.10 12.12 0.58
CA ILE A 13 -20.56 10.77 0.33
C ILE A 13 -20.17 10.08 1.62
N LEU A 14 -19.37 10.75 2.45
CA LEU A 14 -18.84 10.15 3.67
C LEU A 14 -19.95 9.91 4.69
N SER A 15 -20.90 10.84 4.83
CA SER A 15 -22.01 10.72 5.79
C SER A 15 -23.03 9.66 5.40
N LYS A 16 -23.15 9.26 4.12
CA LYS A 16 -24.08 8.22 3.66
C LYS A 16 -23.93 6.91 4.43
N ASN A 17 -22.70 6.48 4.68
CA ASN A 17 -22.40 5.30 5.51
C ASN A 17 -22.06 5.66 6.96
N ASN A 18 -21.96 6.96 7.28
CA ASN A 18 -21.44 7.46 8.55
C ASN A 18 -22.28 8.62 9.12
N PRO A 19 -23.63 8.53 9.18
CA PRO A 19 -24.50 9.69 9.40
C PRO A 19 -24.28 10.39 10.75
N ASN A 20 -23.73 9.69 11.74
CA ASN A 20 -23.43 10.23 13.07
C ASN A 20 -21.92 10.34 13.38
N ASN A 21 -21.04 9.86 12.49
CA ASN A 21 -19.60 9.75 12.78
C ASN A 21 -18.74 10.79 12.06
N ILE A 22 -19.34 11.57 11.15
CA ILE A 22 -18.67 12.66 10.47
C ILE A 22 -19.61 13.87 10.42
N LYS A 23 -19.08 15.04 10.73
CA LYS A 23 -19.74 16.33 10.59
C LYS A 23 -19.03 17.13 9.49
N GLU A 24 -19.73 18.06 8.86
CA GLU A 24 -19.16 18.82 7.73
C GLU A 24 -17.89 19.59 8.12
N TYR A 25 -17.73 20.00 9.38
CA TYR A 25 -16.51 20.64 9.89
C TYR A 25 -15.32 19.70 10.15
N ASP A 26 -15.54 18.38 10.18
CA ASP A 26 -14.45 17.39 10.24
C ASP A 26 -13.75 17.28 8.88
N ILE A 27 -14.41 17.73 7.81
CA ILE A 27 -13.86 17.89 6.48
C ILE A 27 -13.42 19.34 6.34
N SER A 28 -12.11 19.54 6.37
CA SER A 28 -11.52 20.85 6.15
C SER A 28 -10.78 20.86 4.82
N ILE A 29 -10.86 21.99 4.14
CA ILE A 29 -9.75 22.43 3.30
C ILE A 29 -8.77 22.98 4.33
N PRO A 30 -7.68 22.26 4.62
CA PRO A 30 -6.84 22.65 5.73
C PRO A 30 -6.26 24.02 5.45
N GLU A 31 -6.15 24.86 6.48
CA GLU A 31 -5.25 26.00 6.38
C GLU A 31 -3.89 25.49 5.91
N TYR A 32 -3.34 26.15 4.88
CA TYR A 32 -2.08 25.79 4.23
C TYR A 32 -1.00 25.40 5.25
N LYS A 33 -0.96 26.07 6.41
CA LYS A 33 -0.01 25.81 7.52
C LYS A 33 -0.13 24.44 8.20
N LYS A 34 -1.34 23.87 8.37
CA LYS A 34 -1.55 22.54 9.00
C LYS A 34 -1.24 21.42 8.02
N ILE A 35 -1.64 21.56 6.75
CA ILE A 35 -1.16 20.71 5.66
C ILE A 35 0.36 20.80 5.55
N LYS A 36 0.93 22.01 5.52
CA LYS A 36 2.37 22.19 5.34
C LYS A 36 3.14 21.50 6.44
N LYS A 37 2.70 21.54 7.70
CA LYS A 37 3.35 20.76 8.78
C LYS A 37 3.21 19.25 8.63
N ILE A 38 2.04 18.74 8.23
CA ILE A 38 1.84 17.29 8.01
C ILE A 38 2.64 16.84 6.79
N ILE A 39 2.57 17.56 5.67
CA ILE A 39 3.35 17.36 4.46
C ILE A 39 4.84 17.53 4.74
N GLU A 40 5.30 18.55 5.47
CA GLU A 40 6.70 18.73 5.90
C GLU A 40 7.15 17.58 6.78
N LYS A 41 6.29 17.06 7.67
CA LYS A 41 6.59 15.85 8.45
C LYS A 41 6.64 14.59 7.59
N ILE A 42 5.84 14.52 6.52
CA ILE A 42 5.83 13.40 5.57
C ILE A 42 7.03 13.47 4.62
N LYS A 43 7.36 14.66 4.09
CA LYS A 43 8.48 14.98 3.20
C LYS A 43 9.82 14.99 3.93
N GLY A 44 9.86 15.46 5.18
CA GLY A 44 11.07 15.49 6.02
C GLY A 44 11.59 14.11 6.45
N LYS A 45 10.92 13.02 6.04
CA LYS A 45 11.33 11.62 6.22
C LYS A 45 11.82 10.96 4.92
N GLU A 46 12.15 11.75 3.90
CA GLU A 46 12.51 11.23 2.57
C GLU A 46 13.93 10.63 2.53
N ASP A 47 14.03 9.29 2.61
CA ASP A 47 15.13 8.54 1.96
C ASP A 47 14.78 8.20 0.49
N PHE A 48 13.94 9.00 -0.17
CA PHE A 48 13.69 8.81 -1.60
C PHE A 48 14.82 9.48 -2.38
N ARG A 49 15.76 8.68 -2.89
CA ARG A 49 16.72 9.15 -3.90
C ARG A 49 16.14 9.14 -5.33
N GLN A 50 14.82 9.17 -5.50
CA GLN A 50 14.22 9.38 -6.82
C GLN A 50 13.01 10.31 -6.75
N SER A 51 12.99 11.23 -7.71
CA SER A 51 12.25 12.48 -7.88
C SER A 51 10.72 12.40 -8.02
N ASP A 52 10.09 11.29 -7.62
CA ASP A 52 8.66 11.09 -7.86
C ASP A 52 7.85 11.50 -6.63
N GLY A 53 7.70 12.83 -6.50
CA GLY A 53 7.01 13.48 -5.38
C GLY A 53 5.65 12.84 -5.08
N LEU A 54 5.56 12.14 -3.94
CA LEU A 54 4.32 11.55 -3.45
C LEU A 54 3.20 12.60 -3.24
N PHE A 55 3.58 13.88 -3.19
CA PHE A 55 2.73 15.05 -3.17
C PHE A 55 3.22 16.02 -4.24
N SER A 56 2.49 16.14 -5.35
CA SER A 56 2.63 17.35 -6.15
C SER A 56 2.09 18.51 -5.31
N ASP A 57 2.90 19.56 -5.18
CA ASP A 57 2.52 20.79 -4.46
C ASP A 57 1.37 21.55 -5.16
N ASP A 58 1.06 21.18 -6.41
CA ASP A 58 0.04 21.81 -7.23
C ASP A 58 -1.35 21.13 -7.11
N GLU A 59 -1.45 20.00 -6.40
CA GLU A 59 -2.72 19.28 -6.25
C GLU A 59 -3.55 19.75 -5.03
N LYS A 60 -4.88 19.86 -5.19
CA LYS A 60 -5.79 20.22 -4.08
C LYS A 60 -6.11 19.01 -3.19
N TRP A 61 -5.88 19.16 -1.88
CA TRP A 61 -6.10 18.13 -0.86
C TRP A 61 -7.22 18.49 0.12
N TYR A 62 -8.02 17.50 0.49
CA TYR A 62 -9.04 17.57 1.53
C TYR A 62 -8.64 16.69 2.71
N LEU A 63 -8.74 17.24 3.92
CA LEU A 63 -8.38 16.51 5.13
C LEU A 63 -9.62 16.09 5.89
N VAL A 64 -9.65 14.82 6.26
CA VAL A 64 -10.62 14.22 7.16
C VAL A 64 -9.87 13.74 8.39
N CYS A 65 -10.22 14.25 9.58
CA CYS A 65 -9.50 13.95 10.81
C CYS A 65 -10.38 13.27 11.85
N LYS A 66 -9.79 12.34 12.63
CA LYS A 66 -10.33 11.82 13.89
C LYS A 66 -11.78 11.30 13.82
N ALA A 67 -12.17 10.78 12.66
CA ALA A 67 -13.49 10.22 12.43
C ALA A 67 -13.43 8.68 12.40
N THR A 68 -14.55 8.04 12.75
CA THR A 68 -14.74 6.61 12.49
C THR A 68 -15.55 6.46 11.21
N LEU A 69 -14.92 5.94 10.15
CA LEU A 69 -15.47 5.95 8.81
C LEU A 69 -15.58 4.54 8.24
N ASP A 70 -16.78 4.19 7.78
CA ASP A 70 -17.01 3.08 6.88
C ASP A 70 -16.99 3.57 5.43
N LEU A 71 -15.91 3.22 4.74
CA LEU A 71 -15.64 3.47 3.34
C LEU A 71 -15.95 2.23 2.48
N SER A 72 -16.77 1.32 2.98
CA SER A 72 -17.09 0.07 2.28
C SER A 72 -17.79 0.22 0.93
N SER A 73 -18.43 1.36 0.65
CA SER A 73 -18.97 1.70 -0.67
C SER A 73 -18.26 2.87 -1.34
N LEU A 74 -17.00 3.12 -0.98
CA LEU A 74 -16.21 4.21 -1.54
C LEU A 74 -16.17 4.14 -3.07
N CYS A 75 -15.93 2.97 -3.66
CA CYS A 75 -15.90 2.81 -5.12
C CYS A 75 -17.27 3.08 -5.80
N ASP A 76 -18.40 2.88 -5.12
CA ASP A 76 -19.75 3.16 -5.65
C ASP A 76 -20.06 4.65 -5.56
N ASN A 77 -19.71 5.23 -4.43
CA ASN A 77 -20.01 6.64 -4.17
C ASN A 77 -19.10 7.56 -4.99
N MET A 78 -17.85 7.14 -5.26
CA MET A 78 -16.87 7.94 -6.01
C MET A 78 -17.05 7.86 -7.54
N ASN A 79 -17.77 6.85 -8.05
CA ASN A 79 -18.13 6.72 -9.48
C ASN A 79 -19.55 7.21 -9.80
N ASN A 80 -20.30 7.66 -8.79
CA ASN A 80 -21.64 8.20 -9.02
C ASN A 80 -21.53 9.51 -9.82
N ILE A 81 -22.12 9.51 -11.03
CA ILE A 81 -22.14 10.62 -11.99
C ILE A 81 -22.66 11.92 -11.36
N GLN A 82 -23.52 11.82 -10.34
CA GLN A 82 -24.03 12.96 -9.57
C GLN A 82 -22.92 13.73 -8.81
N TYR A 83 -21.78 13.07 -8.52
CA TYR A 83 -20.66 13.60 -7.73
C TYR A 83 -19.36 13.70 -8.55
N ASN A 84 -19.46 14.01 -9.85
CA ASN A 84 -18.33 14.20 -10.78
C ASN A 84 -17.22 15.18 -10.33
N ALA A 85 -17.44 16.04 -9.32
CA ALA A 85 -16.39 16.93 -8.82
C ALA A 85 -15.41 16.25 -7.86
N ILE A 86 -15.75 15.08 -7.31
CA ILE A 86 -14.92 14.35 -6.33
C ILE A 86 -13.89 13.44 -6.99
N THR A 87 -14.17 12.97 -8.21
CA THR A 87 -13.21 12.22 -9.05
C THR A 87 -11.92 13.01 -9.36
N GLN A 88 -11.88 14.30 -9.02
CA GLN A 88 -10.73 15.20 -9.18
C GLN A 88 -10.09 15.65 -7.85
N CYS A 89 -10.54 15.13 -6.71
CA CYS A 89 -10.08 15.58 -5.40
C CYS A 89 -9.12 14.57 -4.78
N ASN A 90 -8.07 15.03 -4.12
CA ASN A 90 -7.20 14.19 -3.31
C ASN A 90 -7.62 14.25 -1.84
N ILE A 91 -7.60 13.12 -1.14
CA ILE A 91 -8.10 13.03 0.23
C ILE A 91 -7.02 12.48 1.15
N ILE A 92 -6.79 13.17 2.25
CA ILE A 92 -6.02 12.71 3.40
C ILE A 92 -7.00 12.33 4.50
N PHE A 93 -6.97 11.08 4.93
CA PHE A 93 -7.56 10.64 6.19
C PHE A 93 -6.43 10.62 7.23
N SER A 94 -6.57 11.39 8.31
CA SER A 94 -5.55 11.51 9.36
C SER A 94 -6.12 11.10 10.71
N GLU A 95 -5.47 10.15 11.38
CA GLU A 95 -5.88 9.67 12.71
C GLU A 95 -7.32 9.13 12.74
N CYS A 96 -7.78 8.54 11.64
CA CYS A 96 -9.15 8.01 11.52
C CYS A 96 -9.19 6.50 11.84
N ASN A 97 -10.34 6.02 12.32
CA ASN A 97 -10.66 4.60 12.36
C ASN A 97 -11.41 4.24 11.08
N ILE A 98 -10.84 3.39 10.24
CA ILE A 98 -11.34 3.11 8.89
C ILE A 98 -11.81 1.66 8.79
N SER A 99 -13.00 1.48 8.22
CA SER A 99 -13.42 0.24 7.57
C SER A 99 -13.37 0.49 6.07
N LEU A 100 -12.53 -0.24 5.34
CA LEU A 100 -12.41 -0.14 3.89
C LEU A 100 -12.56 -1.55 3.32
N ASN A 101 -13.76 -1.86 2.84
CA ASN A 101 -14.11 -3.17 2.32
C ASN A 101 -15.00 -3.02 1.12
N ASP A 102 -14.54 -3.44 -0.03
CA ASP A 102 -15.40 -3.51 -1.19
C ASP A 102 -16.06 -4.89 -1.29
N LYS A 103 -17.40 -4.91 -1.32
CA LYS A 103 -18.22 -6.13 -1.23
C LYS A 103 -18.83 -6.59 -2.55
N GLN A 104 -18.71 -5.81 -3.63
CA GLN A 104 -19.49 -6.05 -4.84
C GLN A 104 -18.70 -6.74 -5.95
N SER A 105 -19.43 -7.54 -6.73
CA SER A 105 -18.97 -8.46 -7.78
C SER A 105 -18.88 -7.83 -9.16
N GLU A 106 -19.18 -6.54 -9.32
CA GLU A 106 -19.10 -5.87 -10.62
C GLU A 106 -17.63 -5.64 -10.99
N ASN A 107 -17.26 -6.10 -12.19
CA ASN A 107 -15.91 -5.97 -12.71
C ASN A 107 -15.60 -4.50 -13.06
N ASN A 108 -14.33 -4.10 -12.89
CA ASN A 108 -13.75 -2.86 -13.41
C ASN A 108 -14.21 -1.55 -12.75
N ARG A 109 -14.41 -1.54 -11.43
CA ARG A 109 -14.72 -0.31 -10.70
C ARG A 109 -13.49 0.59 -10.62
N ILE A 110 -13.64 1.87 -10.86
CA ILE A 110 -12.50 2.79 -10.98
C ILE A 110 -12.41 3.71 -9.76
N VAL A 111 -11.22 3.83 -9.17
CA VAL A 111 -10.93 4.83 -8.13
C VAL A 111 -10.03 5.91 -8.75
N LYS A 112 -10.63 7.09 -8.99
CA LYS A 112 -9.98 8.24 -9.64
C LYS A 112 -9.38 9.25 -8.67
N THR A 113 -9.52 9.01 -7.38
CA THR A 113 -9.12 9.90 -6.30
C THR A 113 -7.89 9.35 -5.60
N LYS A 114 -6.93 10.23 -5.33
CA LYS A 114 -5.79 9.90 -4.48
C LYS A 114 -6.25 9.73 -3.04
N LEU A 115 -5.97 8.58 -2.45
CA LEU A 115 -6.34 8.24 -1.08
C LEU A 115 -5.09 8.10 -0.24
N TYR A 116 -4.94 8.97 0.74
CA TYR A 116 -3.82 8.96 1.67
C TYR A 116 -4.29 8.74 3.09
N PHE A 117 -3.95 7.59 3.68
CA PHE A 117 -4.26 7.26 5.06
C PHE A 117 -3.01 7.52 5.91
N TYR A 118 -3.07 8.50 6.81
CA TYR A 118 -2.00 8.88 7.73
C TYR A 118 -2.37 8.54 9.16
N ASN A 119 -1.59 7.68 9.82
CA ASN A 119 -1.81 7.29 11.23
C ASN A 119 -3.24 6.75 11.50
N CYS A 120 -3.87 6.14 10.49
CA CYS A 120 -5.20 5.56 10.60
C CYS A 120 -5.17 4.13 11.15
N THR A 121 -6.25 3.72 11.82
CA THR A 121 -6.43 2.33 12.28
C THR A 121 -7.52 1.63 11.48
N PHE A 122 -7.20 0.46 10.94
CA PHE A 122 -8.13 -0.44 10.25
C PHE A 122 -8.54 -1.55 11.23
N GLU A 123 -9.73 -1.41 11.80
CA GLU A 123 -10.29 -2.31 12.81
C GLU A 123 -10.75 -3.64 12.22
N LYS A 124 -11.28 -3.59 11.00
CA LYS A 124 -11.78 -4.74 10.24
C LYS A 124 -10.75 -5.18 9.20
N THR A 125 -10.96 -6.36 8.62
CA THR A 125 -10.26 -6.77 7.39
C THR A 125 -10.36 -5.65 6.37
N LEU A 126 -9.27 -5.37 5.65
CA LEU A 126 -9.30 -4.53 4.46
C LEU A 126 -9.41 -5.47 3.27
N ASN A 127 -10.46 -5.34 2.46
CA ASN A 127 -10.68 -6.17 1.28
C ASN A 127 -10.97 -5.30 0.06
N LEU A 128 -10.15 -5.42 -0.99
CA LEU A 128 -10.30 -4.69 -2.25
C LEU A 128 -10.16 -5.69 -3.41
N LYS A 129 -11.18 -5.82 -4.26
CA LYS A 129 -11.18 -6.81 -5.33
C LYS A 129 -11.75 -6.22 -6.61
N ASN A 130 -11.12 -6.53 -7.75
CA ASN A 130 -11.59 -6.12 -9.08
C ASN A 130 -11.68 -4.59 -9.28
N ILE A 131 -10.76 -3.82 -8.65
CA ILE A 131 -10.74 -2.36 -8.72
C ILE A 131 -9.58 -1.87 -9.58
N ILE A 132 -9.83 -0.85 -10.39
CA ILE A 132 -8.84 -0.09 -11.14
C ILE A 132 -8.51 1.20 -10.36
N PHE A 133 -7.30 1.31 -9.84
CA PHE A 133 -6.82 2.54 -9.18
C PHE A 133 -6.11 3.44 -10.19
N GLU A 134 -6.81 4.46 -10.69
CA GLU A 134 -6.23 5.50 -11.56
C GLU A 134 -5.24 6.40 -10.79
N LYS A 135 -5.46 6.58 -9.49
CA LYS A 135 -4.63 7.41 -8.61
C LYS A 135 -4.08 6.63 -7.43
N THR A 136 -3.05 7.21 -6.80
CA THR A 136 -2.28 6.57 -5.74
C THR A 136 -3.12 6.23 -4.51
N LEU A 137 -2.89 5.02 -3.98
CA LEU A 137 -3.39 4.56 -2.68
C LEU A 137 -2.20 4.45 -1.72
N THR A 138 -2.24 5.20 -0.61
CA THR A 138 -1.15 5.22 0.38
C THR A 138 -1.64 4.95 1.79
N PHE A 139 -0.92 4.05 2.47
CA PHE A 139 -1.02 3.79 3.90
C PHE A 139 0.30 4.17 4.56
N ASN A 140 0.30 5.24 5.35
CA ASN A 140 1.47 5.74 6.06
C ASN A 140 1.21 5.75 7.57
N GLN A 141 2.06 5.07 8.34
CA GLN A 141 1.93 4.91 9.78
C GLN A 141 0.60 4.25 10.20
N CYS A 142 -0.01 3.47 9.30
CA CYS A 142 -1.31 2.84 9.55
C CYS A 142 -1.17 1.59 10.43
N LYS A 143 -2.20 1.35 11.25
CA LYS A 143 -2.35 0.12 12.04
C LYS A 143 -3.43 -0.76 11.44
N PHE A 144 -3.13 -2.02 11.17
CA PHE A 144 -4.10 -3.00 10.68
C PHE A 144 -4.32 -4.06 11.75
N LYS A 145 -5.53 -4.11 12.32
CA LYS A 145 -5.85 -5.12 13.36
C LYS A 145 -6.20 -6.49 12.78
N ARG A 146 -6.44 -6.55 11.46
CA ARG A 146 -6.81 -7.75 10.71
C ARG A 146 -6.04 -7.76 9.39
N LYS A 147 -6.17 -8.86 8.64
CA LYS A 147 -5.51 -9.05 7.35
C LYS A 147 -5.94 -8.04 6.29
N ILE A 148 -5.03 -7.79 5.36
CA ILE A 148 -5.20 -6.98 4.16
C ILE A 148 -5.31 -7.94 2.99
N ARG A 149 -6.32 -7.72 2.14
CA ARG A 149 -6.61 -8.54 0.97
C ARG A 149 -6.85 -7.66 -0.24
N MET A 150 -6.02 -7.81 -1.26
CA MET A 150 -6.24 -7.13 -2.54
C MET A 150 -6.06 -8.12 -3.69
N TYR A 151 -7.13 -8.41 -4.42
CA TYR A 151 -7.10 -9.43 -5.49
C TYR A 151 -7.59 -8.88 -6.82
N SER A 152 -6.92 -9.27 -7.91
CA SER A 152 -7.38 -8.98 -9.27
C SER A 152 -7.60 -7.48 -9.53
N ASN A 153 -6.81 -6.62 -8.88
CA ASN A 153 -6.86 -5.16 -9.07
C ASN A 153 -5.87 -4.71 -10.15
N ILE A 154 -6.12 -3.53 -10.72
CA ILE A 154 -5.20 -2.86 -11.64
C ILE A 154 -4.80 -1.53 -11.02
N PHE A 155 -3.53 -1.38 -10.64
CA PHE A 155 -2.96 -0.13 -10.14
C PHE A 155 -2.32 0.64 -11.29
N LEU A 156 -3.06 1.57 -11.90
CA LEU A 156 -2.51 2.44 -12.95
C LEU A 156 -1.52 3.47 -12.37
N SER A 157 -1.73 3.85 -11.11
CA SER A 157 -0.79 4.62 -10.30
C SER A 157 -0.24 3.73 -9.17
N HIS A 158 0.16 4.33 -8.05
CA HIS A 158 1.00 3.68 -7.05
C HIS A 158 0.20 3.06 -5.91
N LEU A 159 0.72 1.95 -5.36
CA LEU A 159 0.30 1.40 -4.08
C LEU A 159 1.47 1.52 -3.08
N VAL A 160 1.22 2.17 -1.95
CA VAL A 160 2.28 2.55 -1.01
C VAL A 160 1.94 2.14 0.42
N PHE A 161 2.84 1.40 1.07
CA PHE A 161 2.85 1.12 2.50
C PHE A 161 4.14 1.69 3.10
N ARG A 162 4.03 2.59 4.07
CA ARG A 162 5.19 3.21 4.72
C ARG A 162 5.02 3.26 6.22
N ASP A 163 6.09 2.97 6.95
CA ASP A 163 6.16 3.13 8.40
C ASP A 163 4.98 2.39 9.09
N CYS A 164 4.43 1.33 8.47
CA CYS A 164 3.38 0.49 9.05
C CYS A 164 4.04 -0.52 10.00
N TYR A 165 4.84 0.03 10.92
CA TYR A 165 5.79 -0.65 11.77
C TYR A 165 5.82 0.02 13.14
N ASP A 166 5.92 -0.81 14.18
CA ASP A 166 6.46 -0.44 15.48
C ASP A 166 6.96 -1.71 16.16
N LYS A 167 8.25 -1.71 16.58
CA LYS A 167 9.00 -2.80 17.22
C LYS A 167 8.26 -3.46 18.40
N GLN A 168 7.26 -2.77 18.95
CA GLN A 168 6.53 -3.21 20.14
C GLN A 168 5.09 -3.71 19.86
N SER A 169 4.44 -3.36 18.75
CA SER A 169 3.01 -3.72 18.58
C SER A 169 2.34 -3.57 17.20
N LYS A 170 2.97 -2.96 16.18
CA LYS A 170 2.31 -2.68 14.89
C LYS A 170 2.93 -3.52 13.78
N LYS A 171 2.44 -4.75 13.63
CA LYS A 171 2.75 -5.63 12.50
C LYS A 171 1.52 -5.80 11.62
N ILE A 172 1.74 -5.88 10.31
CA ILE A 172 0.73 -6.36 9.38
C ILE A 172 0.70 -7.89 9.52
N THR A 173 -0.36 -8.40 10.14
CA THR A 173 -0.51 -9.85 10.38
C THR A 173 -0.58 -10.66 9.09
N SER A 174 -1.17 -10.09 8.04
CA SER A 174 -1.20 -10.71 6.72
C SER A 174 -1.46 -9.64 5.65
N LEU A 175 -0.58 -9.60 4.66
CA LEU A 175 -0.70 -8.81 3.44
C LEU A 175 -0.84 -9.78 2.26
N ASP A 176 -2.08 -9.95 1.80
CA ASP A 176 -2.40 -10.90 0.73
C ASP A 176 -2.82 -10.14 -0.53
N LEU A 177 -1.89 -10.03 -1.48
CA LEU A 177 -2.07 -9.35 -2.75
C LEU A 177 -1.91 -10.40 -3.86
N GLN A 178 -2.97 -10.92 -4.46
CA GLN A 178 -2.83 -11.94 -5.52
C GLN A 178 -3.41 -11.46 -6.84
N GLU A 179 -2.78 -11.87 -7.95
CA GLU A 179 -3.29 -11.67 -9.30
C GLU A 179 -3.56 -10.18 -9.67
N ASN A 180 -2.82 -9.23 -9.09
CA ASN A 180 -2.95 -7.82 -9.44
C ASN A 180 -1.96 -7.43 -10.56
N GLU A 181 -2.32 -6.39 -11.31
CA GLU A 181 -1.44 -5.74 -12.28
C GLU A 181 -1.04 -4.34 -11.78
N PHE A 182 0.26 -4.07 -11.69
CA PHE A 182 0.81 -2.78 -11.26
C PHE A 182 1.48 -2.08 -12.44
N LYS A 183 0.85 -1.02 -12.95
CA LYS A 183 1.45 -0.12 -13.95
C LYS A 183 2.19 1.05 -13.31
N GLY A 184 1.79 1.47 -12.12
CA GLY A 184 2.60 2.33 -11.26
C GLY A 184 3.43 1.52 -10.28
N TYR A 185 4.39 2.19 -9.61
CA TYR A 185 5.23 1.51 -8.60
C TYR A 185 4.43 0.91 -7.43
N PHE A 186 4.92 -0.22 -6.94
CA PHE A 186 4.53 -0.79 -5.65
C PHE A 186 5.64 -0.56 -4.64
N PHE A 187 5.32 0.04 -3.51
CA PHE A 187 6.33 0.48 -2.54
C PHE A 187 5.95 0.10 -1.12
N ILE A 188 6.75 -0.76 -0.50
CA ILE A 188 6.70 -1.07 0.93
C ILE A 188 8.02 -0.61 1.55
N LYS A 189 7.94 0.24 2.57
CA LYS A 189 9.12 0.63 3.34
C LYS A 189 8.89 0.66 4.83
N ASN A 190 9.89 0.18 5.59
CA ASN A 190 9.88 0.24 7.05
C ASN A 190 8.58 -0.34 7.61
N CYS A 191 8.28 -1.59 7.19
CA CYS A 191 7.09 -2.33 7.57
C CYS A 191 7.50 -3.69 8.16
N ALA A 192 6.77 -4.17 9.17
CA ALA A 192 6.85 -5.57 9.61
C ALA A 192 5.60 -6.32 9.17
N ILE A 193 5.79 -7.40 8.41
CA ILE A 193 4.72 -8.18 7.79
C ILE A 193 4.92 -9.66 8.13
N GLU A 194 3.98 -10.24 8.89
CA GLU A 194 4.10 -11.63 9.35
C GLU A 194 3.86 -12.64 8.23
N LYS A 195 2.87 -12.38 7.37
CA LYS A 195 2.56 -13.21 6.19
C LYS A 195 2.39 -12.31 4.99
N ILE A 196 3.11 -12.58 3.91
CA ILE A 196 2.95 -11.88 2.64
C ILE A 196 2.66 -12.90 1.55
N ASN A 197 1.72 -12.56 0.66
CA ASN A 197 1.44 -13.35 -0.52
C ASN A 197 1.30 -12.41 -1.71
N LEU A 198 2.19 -12.56 -2.68
CA LEU A 198 2.24 -11.82 -3.94
C LEU A 198 1.97 -12.72 -5.15
N TRP A 199 1.39 -13.91 -4.94
CA TRP A 199 1.20 -14.89 -6.01
C TRP A 199 0.57 -14.31 -7.27
N LYS A 200 1.18 -14.59 -8.42
CA LYS A 200 0.70 -14.21 -9.76
C LYS A 200 0.49 -12.70 -9.98
N ASN A 201 1.16 -11.84 -9.22
CA ASN A 201 1.15 -10.42 -9.57
C ASN A 201 2.03 -10.15 -10.79
N LYS A 202 1.67 -9.09 -11.51
CA LYS A 202 2.45 -8.54 -12.62
C LYS A 202 2.83 -7.10 -12.33
N PHE A 203 4.12 -6.84 -12.18
CA PHE A 203 4.68 -5.51 -11.93
C PHE A 203 5.31 -4.97 -13.21
N LYS A 204 4.63 -4.05 -13.89
CA LYS A 204 5.12 -3.37 -15.11
C LYS A 204 6.05 -2.20 -14.85
N ASN A 205 6.25 -1.87 -13.57
CA ASN A 205 7.00 -0.73 -13.10
C ASN A 205 7.69 -1.12 -11.79
N ARG A 206 8.63 -0.28 -11.34
CA ARG A 206 9.53 -0.57 -10.23
C ARG A 206 8.79 -1.00 -8.95
N CYS A 207 9.33 -2.01 -8.30
CA CYS A 207 8.81 -2.59 -7.08
C CYS A 207 9.84 -2.49 -5.94
N TYR A 208 9.41 -2.10 -4.75
CA TYR A 208 10.32 -1.82 -3.64
C TYR A 208 9.82 -2.44 -2.34
N PHE A 209 10.69 -3.19 -1.68
CA PHE A 209 10.60 -3.69 -0.32
C PHE A 209 11.86 -3.23 0.42
N MET A 210 11.77 -2.07 1.08
CA MET A 210 12.92 -1.39 1.67
C MET A 210 12.86 -1.45 3.19
N ASP A 211 13.94 -1.89 3.83
CA ASP A 211 14.04 -1.91 5.30
C ASP A 211 12.84 -2.65 5.96
N CYS A 212 12.41 -3.78 5.38
CA CYS A 212 11.24 -4.53 5.84
C CYS A 212 11.63 -5.73 6.71
N GLU A 213 10.75 -6.12 7.64
CA GLU A 213 10.85 -7.36 8.39
C GLU A 213 9.71 -8.31 7.96
N PHE A 214 10.05 -9.48 7.40
CA PHE A 214 9.08 -10.49 6.96
C PHE A 214 9.13 -11.75 7.83
N GLY A 215 7.96 -12.26 8.22
CA GLY A 215 7.83 -13.49 8.99
C GLY A 215 7.92 -13.30 10.51
N TYR A 216 8.09 -14.41 11.22
CA TYR A 216 8.29 -14.43 12.67
C TYR A 216 9.73 -14.84 12.99
N ARG A 217 10.36 -14.08 13.90
CA ARG A 217 11.69 -14.43 14.43
C ARG A 217 11.76 -15.82 15.08
N GLN A 218 10.61 -16.35 15.53
CA GLN A 218 10.49 -17.63 16.23
C GLN A 218 9.35 -18.44 15.59
N ASP A 219 9.47 -18.78 14.32
CA ASP A 219 8.49 -19.63 13.64
C ASP A 219 8.91 -21.11 13.66
N LYS A 220 8.57 -21.79 14.76
CA LYS A 220 8.89 -23.21 14.98
C LYS A 220 8.19 -24.15 13.96
N ASP A 221 7.07 -23.71 13.41
CA ASP A 221 6.17 -24.55 12.59
C ASP A 221 6.11 -24.09 11.12
N ASN A 222 6.95 -23.12 10.73
CA ASN A 222 6.93 -22.48 9.41
C ASN A 222 5.51 -22.00 8.98
N GLN A 223 4.75 -21.46 9.94
CA GLN A 223 3.37 -20.99 9.74
C GLN A 223 3.29 -19.71 8.90
N ALA A 224 4.35 -18.90 8.86
CA ALA A 224 4.45 -17.76 7.96
C ALA A 224 4.77 -18.24 6.54
N LYS A 225 3.82 -17.99 5.64
CA LYS A 225 4.03 -18.13 4.19
C LYS A 225 4.48 -16.76 3.68
N LEU A 226 5.73 -16.68 3.22
CA LEU A 226 6.28 -15.53 2.52
C LEU A 226 6.31 -15.86 1.04
N ASN A 227 5.15 -15.76 0.39
CA ASN A 227 4.94 -16.25 -0.96
C ASN A 227 5.10 -15.12 -1.97
N PHE A 228 6.11 -15.22 -2.82
CA PHE A 228 6.37 -14.37 -3.98
C PHE A 228 6.21 -15.15 -5.30
N SER A 229 5.91 -16.44 -5.25
CA SER A 229 5.92 -17.33 -6.42
C SER A 229 5.06 -16.86 -7.58
N ASN A 230 5.44 -17.24 -8.80
CA ASN A 230 4.76 -16.90 -10.05
C ASN A 230 4.59 -15.38 -10.27
N THR A 231 5.39 -14.54 -9.60
CA THR A 231 5.35 -13.08 -9.80
C THR A 231 6.22 -12.71 -10.98
N HIS A 232 5.69 -11.84 -11.86
CA HIS A 232 6.44 -11.29 -12.98
C HIS A 232 6.80 -9.83 -12.71
N PHE A 233 8.10 -9.53 -12.61
CA PHE A 233 8.65 -8.18 -12.51
C PHE A 233 9.23 -7.77 -13.88
N GLU A 234 8.51 -6.94 -14.64
CA GLU A 234 8.95 -6.43 -15.95
C GLU A 234 9.97 -5.26 -15.83
N ASP A 235 10.08 -4.67 -14.64
CA ASP A 235 10.99 -3.57 -14.29
C ASP A 235 11.69 -3.92 -12.96
N ASN A 236 12.59 -3.06 -12.49
CA ASN A 236 13.45 -3.31 -11.34
C ASN A 236 12.67 -3.63 -10.06
N VAL A 237 13.13 -4.64 -9.33
CA VAL A 237 12.65 -4.98 -7.99
C VAL A 237 13.79 -4.89 -6.97
N TYR A 238 13.50 -4.24 -5.85
CA TYR A 238 14.46 -4.03 -4.76
C TYR A 238 13.93 -4.60 -3.45
N PHE A 239 14.67 -5.51 -2.83
CA PHE A 239 14.41 -6.07 -1.49
C PHE A 239 15.34 -5.46 -0.42
N ASN A 240 15.95 -4.32 -0.71
CA ASN A 240 17.12 -3.83 0.01
C ASN A 240 16.93 -3.74 1.53
N ASN A 241 17.96 -4.17 2.27
CA ASN A 241 18.03 -4.16 3.73
C ASN A 241 16.85 -4.88 4.42
N SER A 242 16.12 -5.74 3.72
CA SER A 242 15.00 -6.47 4.30
C SER A 242 15.47 -7.77 4.97
N GLU A 243 14.78 -8.16 6.03
CA GLU A 243 15.04 -9.40 6.78
C GLU A 243 13.89 -10.39 6.58
N PHE A 244 14.23 -11.62 6.19
CA PHE A 244 13.29 -12.73 6.00
C PHE A 244 13.52 -13.80 7.07
N TYR A 245 12.69 -13.79 8.11
CA TYR A 245 12.79 -14.74 9.23
C TYR A 245 12.25 -16.15 8.90
N ASN A 246 11.59 -16.28 7.75
CA ASN A 246 10.91 -17.48 7.31
C ASN A 246 11.27 -17.84 5.89
N TYR A 247 10.86 -19.04 5.47
CA TYR A 247 11.03 -19.52 4.10
C TYR A 247 10.36 -18.56 3.11
N ALA A 248 11.18 -17.88 2.31
CA ALA A 248 10.77 -16.97 1.25
C ALA A 248 10.70 -17.72 -0.07
N ASP A 249 9.51 -17.82 -0.63
CA ASP A 249 9.24 -18.61 -1.82
C ASP A 249 9.13 -17.73 -3.06
N PHE A 250 10.17 -17.73 -3.90
CA PHE A 250 10.24 -17.03 -5.19
C PHE A 250 10.05 -17.98 -6.38
N HIS A 251 9.57 -19.20 -6.14
CA HIS A 251 9.36 -20.21 -7.18
C HIS A 251 8.66 -19.65 -8.43
N GLU A 252 9.20 -19.93 -9.62
CA GLU A 252 8.64 -19.46 -10.90
C GLU A 252 8.49 -17.92 -11.01
N CYS A 253 9.28 -17.14 -10.26
CA CYS A 253 9.36 -15.70 -10.51
C CYS A 253 10.09 -15.40 -11.83
N GLU A 254 9.60 -14.40 -12.55
CA GLU A 254 10.26 -13.84 -13.73
C GLU A 254 10.77 -12.43 -13.42
N PHE A 255 12.05 -12.19 -13.69
CA PHE A 255 12.72 -10.90 -13.50
C PHE A 255 13.29 -10.44 -14.85
N ASP A 256 12.64 -9.44 -15.47
CA ASP A 256 13.05 -8.94 -16.79
C ASP A 256 14.16 -7.86 -16.72
N ASP A 257 14.33 -7.23 -15.56
CA ASP A 257 15.35 -6.21 -15.29
C ASP A 257 16.02 -6.49 -13.92
N ILE A 258 16.54 -5.47 -13.22
CA ILE A 258 17.30 -5.65 -11.97
C ILE A 258 16.48 -6.35 -10.89
N ALA A 259 17.04 -7.43 -10.35
CA ALA A 259 16.59 -8.08 -9.12
C ALA A 259 17.61 -7.80 -8.00
N CYS A 260 17.30 -6.85 -7.12
CA CYS A 260 18.25 -6.36 -6.13
C CYS A 260 17.92 -6.87 -4.72
N PHE A 261 18.83 -7.67 -4.16
CA PHE A 261 18.79 -8.19 -2.79
C PHE A 261 19.86 -7.56 -1.91
N TYR A 262 20.29 -6.34 -2.22
CA TYR A 262 21.36 -5.67 -1.49
C TYR A 262 21.07 -5.59 0.01
N GLY A 263 21.98 -6.12 0.84
CA GLY A 263 21.82 -6.06 2.30
C GLY A 263 20.70 -6.93 2.87
N VAL A 264 20.11 -7.83 2.07
CA VAL A 264 19.05 -8.74 2.52
C VAL A 264 19.61 -9.78 3.48
N LYS A 265 18.85 -10.14 4.51
CA LYS A 265 19.18 -11.27 5.39
C LYS A 265 18.14 -12.36 5.29
N PHE A 266 18.58 -13.59 5.03
CA PHE A 266 17.73 -14.78 5.06
C PHE A 266 18.09 -15.63 6.30
N TYR A 267 17.08 -15.94 7.11
CA TYR A 267 17.23 -16.85 8.27
C TYR A 267 16.76 -18.27 7.95
N LYS A 268 16.17 -18.49 6.78
CA LYS A 268 15.83 -19.82 6.22
C LYS A 268 16.12 -19.79 4.73
N THR A 269 16.49 -20.93 4.16
CA THR A 269 16.90 -21.03 2.76
C THR A 269 15.76 -20.56 1.83
N PRO A 270 15.95 -19.48 1.04
CA PRO A 270 14.93 -19.02 0.10
C PRO A 270 14.81 -19.97 -1.10
N ASN A 271 13.64 -20.01 -1.74
CA ASN A 271 13.40 -20.85 -2.90
C ASN A 271 13.35 -20.04 -4.18
N PHE A 272 14.36 -20.21 -5.02
CA PHE A 272 14.44 -19.64 -6.36
C PHE A 272 14.25 -20.69 -7.47
N SER A 273 13.65 -21.85 -7.16
CA SER A 273 13.41 -22.89 -8.16
C SER A 273 12.58 -22.37 -9.33
N ALA A 274 13.01 -22.70 -10.55
CA ALA A 274 12.38 -22.28 -11.79
C ALA A 274 12.22 -20.75 -11.95
N CYS A 275 12.97 -19.93 -11.19
CA CYS A 275 13.05 -18.50 -11.49
C CYS A 275 13.70 -18.29 -12.86
N TYR A 276 13.20 -17.30 -13.58
CA TYR A 276 13.79 -16.81 -14.81
C TYR A 276 14.36 -15.41 -14.57
N PHE A 277 15.68 -15.27 -14.75
CA PHE A 277 16.35 -13.97 -14.77
C PHE A 277 16.74 -13.67 -16.21
N LYS A 278 16.10 -12.68 -16.83
CA LYS A 278 16.35 -12.32 -18.23
C LYS A 278 17.78 -11.83 -18.46
N GLU A 279 18.31 -11.07 -17.50
CA GLU A 279 19.72 -10.67 -17.43
C GLU A 279 20.32 -11.13 -16.08
N PRO A 280 20.95 -12.31 -16.02
CA PRO A 280 21.52 -12.84 -14.77
C PRO A 280 22.55 -11.91 -14.11
N LYS A 281 23.24 -11.06 -14.87
CA LYS A 281 24.20 -10.08 -14.31
C LYS A 281 23.52 -8.91 -13.60
N ALA A 282 22.23 -8.69 -13.83
CA ALA A 282 21.44 -7.67 -13.16
C ALA A 282 20.95 -8.11 -11.77
N VAL A 283 21.24 -9.34 -11.36
CA VAL A 283 20.96 -9.82 -10.00
C VAL A 283 22.01 -9.28 -9.04
N ASN A 284 21.59 -8.45 -8.09
CA ASN A 284 22.48 -7.88 -7.08
C ASN A 284 22.33 -8.63 -5.76
N LEU A 285 23.36 -9.40 -5.39
CA LEU A 285 23.45 -10.16 -4.13
C LEU A 285 24.51 -9.60 -3.17
N ILE A 286 24.92 -8.34 -3.35
CA ILE A 286 25.94 -7.71 -2.50
C ILE A 286 25.39 -7.57 -1.07
N ASN A 287 26.22 -7.91 -0.08
CA ASN A 287 25.89 -7.85 1.35
C ASN A 287 24.65 -8.68 1.74
N VAL A 288 24.33 -9.73 0.97
CA VAL A 288 23.34 -10.72 1.40
C VAL A 288 23.92 -11.54 2.54
N ASP A 289 23.21 -11.57 3.67
CA ASP A 289 23.55 -12.38 4.85
C ASP A 289 22.78 -13.71 4.80
N ILE A 290 23.54 -14.80 4.74
CA ILE A 290 23.07 -16.19 4.79
C ILE A 290 23.77 -16.99 5.89
N ASP A 291 24.43 -16.33 6.84
CA ASP A 291 25.24 -17.01 7.86
C ASP A 291 24.38 -17.79 8.87
N LYS A 292 23.07 -17.51 8.88
CA LYS A 292 22.06 -18.10 9.78
C LYS A 292 21.02 -18.95 9.03
N LEU A 293 21.38 -19.51 7.88
CA LEU A 293 20.48 -20.43 7.18
C LEU A 293 20.37 -21.74 7.97
N ASP A 294 19.17 -21.99 8.52
CA ASP A 294 18.71 -23.31 8.96
C ASP A 294 18.14 -24.12 7.78
#